data_AF-A0A4V1LMK2-F1
#
_entry.id   AF-A0A4V1LMK2-F1
#
_cell.length_a   1.000
_cell.length_b   1.000
_cell.length_c   1.000
_cell.angle_alpha   90.00
_cell.angle_beta   90.00
_cell.angle_gamma   90.00
#
_symmetry.space_group_name_H-M   'P 1'
#
loop_
_entity.id
_entity.type
_entity.pdbx_description
1 polymer ?
#
loop_
_entity_poly.entity_id
_entity_poly.type
_entity_poly.pdbx_seq_one_letter_code
_entity_poly.pdbx_strand_id
1 'polypeptide(L)'
;MQDTSKQYDAVIEKCRNLFVNKMSDYGSAWRILRLPSLTDQIFIKAQRIRGLQQNAERKVDEGEESEFIGIINYCTMALIQLDKGVAEKPDMSVTVATKLYDEKIALTKELMMNKNHDYGEAWREMRVSSLTDLILQKLLRVKQIEDNAGKTLVSEGIDANYQDMINYSVFALIHLSQNI
;
A
#
# COMPACT_ATOMS: atom_id res chain seq x y z
N MET A 1 19.87 -11.15 -3.41
CA MET A 1 19.23 -10.31 -4.46
C MET A 1 18.37 -11.07 -5.47
N GLN A 2 18.74 -12.27 -5.98
CA GLN A 2 17.91 -13.01 -6.96
C GLN A 2 16.54 -13.49 -6.43
N ASP A 3 16.27 -13.35 -5.13
CA ASP A 3 15.01 -13.79 -4.50
C ASP A 3 14.03 -12.64 -4.23
N THR A 4 14.49 -11.47 -3.73
CA THR A 4 13.61 -10.35 -3.36
C THR A 4 12.74 -9.85 -4.50
N SER A 5 13.30 -9.65 -5.70
CA SER A 5 12.50 -9.17 -6.84
C SER A 5 11.39 -10.18 -7.19
N LYS A 6 11.68 -11.48 -7.16
CA LYS A 6 10.71 -12.53 -7.49
C LYS A 6 9.62 -12.65 -6.42
N GLN A 7 10.01 -12.57 -5.14
CA GLN A 7 9.09 -12.55 -4.00
C GLN A 7 8.17 -11.32 -4.07
N TYR A 8 8.73 -10.17 -4.40
CA TYR A 8 7.97 -8.94 -4.62
C TYR A 8 6.95 -9.11 -5.76
N ASP A 9 7.38 -9.63 -6.90
CA ASP A 9 6.50 -9.85 -8.06
C ASP A 9 5.38 -10.84 -7.74
N ALA A 10 5.65 -11.90 -6.98
CA ALA A 10 4.64 -12.87 -6.55
C ALA A 10 3.57 -12.25 -5.63
N VAL A 11 3.97 -11.34 -4.73
CA VAL A 11 3.02 -10.61 -3.87
C VAL A 11 2.20 -9.63 -4.70
N ILE A 12 2.85 -8.84 -5.57
CA ILE A 12 2.18 -7.88 -6.44
C ILE A 12 1.16 -8.56 -7.34
N GLU A 13 1.48 -9.72 -7.92
CA GLU A 13 0.58 -10.43 -8.81
C GLU A 13 -0.74 -10.79 -8.11
N LYS A 14 -0.69 -11.22 -6.84
CA LYS A 14 -1.90 -11.45 -6.03
C LYS A 14 -2.71 -10.16 -5.83
N CYS A 15 -2.04 -9.06 -5.50
CA CYS A 15 -2.67 -7.76 -5.26
C CYS A 15 -3.33 -7.21 -6.52
N ARG A 16 -2.62 -7.29 -7.65
CA ARG A 16 -3.03 -6.87 -8.98
C ARG A 16 -4.24 -7.66 -9.45
N ASN A 17 -4.24 -8.99 -9.32
CA ASN A 17 -5.37 -9.82 -9.70
C ASN A 17 -6.64 -9.45 -8.90
N LEU A 18 -6.51 -9.22 -7.58
CA LEU A 18 -7.63 -8.74 -6.79
C LEU A 18 -8.13 -7.35 -7.24
N PHE A 19 -7.21 -6.42 -7.55
CA PHE A 19 -7.56 -5.10 -8.07
C PHE A 19 -8.32 -5.18 -9.40
N VAL A 20 -7.84 -5.99 -10.35
CA VAL A 20 -8.47 -6.18 -11.68
C VAL A 20 -9.84 -6.85 -11.55
N ASN A 21 -9.98 -7.85 -10.69
CA ASN A 21 -11.27 -8.49 -10.45
C ASN A 21 -12.28 -7.50 -9.86
N LYS A 22 -11.90 -6.72 -8.84
CA LYS A 22 -12.76 -5.67 -8.28
C LYS A 22 -13.12 -4.59 -9.30
N MET A 23 -12.18 -4.21 -10.16
CA MET A 23 -12.45 -3.27 -11.26
C MET A 23 -13.45 -3.84 -12.28
N SER A 24 -13.43 -5.16 -12.49
CA SER A 24 -14.37 -5.83 -13.40
C SER A 24 -15.78 -5.92 -12.78
N ASP A 25 -15.87 -6.17 -11.47
CA ASP A 25 -17.13 -6.29 -10.75
C ASP A 25 -17.82 -4.93 -10.52
N TYR A 26 -17.05 -3.90 -10.16
CA TYR A 26 -17.59 -2.63 -9.64
C TYR A 26 -17.20 -1.40 -10.48
N GLY A 27 -16.46 -1.59 -11.57
CA GLY A 27 -15.88 -0.49 -12.34
C GLY A 27 -14.92 0.36 -11.50
N SER A 28 -14.68 1.59 -11.94
CA SER A 28 -13.78 2.52 -11.26
C SER A 28 -14.47 3.35 -10.16
N ALA A 29 -15.33 2.72 -9.35
CA ALA A 29 -16.09 3.40 -8.30
C ALA A 29 -15.20 4.20 -7.32
N TRP A 30 -13.99 3.72 -7.08
CA TRP A 30 -13.01 4.37 -6.21
C TRP A 30 -12.51 5.75 -6.71
N ARG A 31 -12.74 6.09 -7.99
CA ARG A 31 -12.28 7.37 -8.59
C ARG A 31 -12.94 8.62 -8.01
N ILE A 32 -14.08 8.45 -7.31
CA ILE A 32 -14.74 9.55 -6.59
C ILE A 32 -14.12 9.81 -5.21
N LEU A 33 -13.26 8.90 -4.72
CA LEU A 33 -12.67 9.03 -3.40
C LEU A 33 -11.62 10.13 -3.42
N ARG A 34 -11.79 11.09 -2.51
CA ARG A 34 -10.76 12.09 -2.21
C ARG A 34 -9.55 11.42 -1.56
N LEU A 35 -8.39 12.04 -1.69
CA LEU A 35 -7.15 11.51 -1.12
C LEU A 35 -7.27 11.20 0.39
N PRO A 36 -7.84 12.08 1.25
CA PRO A 36 -8.02 11.75 2.66
C PRO A 36 -8.89 10.52 2.90
N SER A 37 -9.88 10.26 2.04
CA SER A 37 -10.72 9.06 2.15
C SER A 37 -9.94 7.79 1.84
N LEU A 38 -9.01 7.83 0.87
CA LEU A 38 -8.09 6.73 0.62
C LEU A 38 -7.10 6.55 1.78
N THR A 39 -6.56 7.65 2.31
CA THR A 39 -5.69 7.64 3.50
C THR A 39 -6.39 6.98 4.70
N ASP A 40 -7.67 7.30 4.94
CA ASP A 40 -8.47 6.68 6.00
C ASP A 40 -8.75 5.20 5.74
N GLN A 41 -8.99 4.79 4.49
CA GLN A 41 -9.11 3.37 4.16
C GLN A 41 -7.83 2.61 4.53
N ILE A 42 -6.66 3.15 4.19
CA ILE A 42 -5.38 2.53 4.54
C ILE A 42 -5.20 2.49 6.06
N PHE A 43 -5.60 3.56 6.77
CA PHE A 43 -5.53 3.62 8.23
C PHE A 43 -6.39 2.57 8.92
N ILE A 44 -7.62 2.33 8.45
CA ILE A 44 -8.50 1.29 9.00
C ILE A 44 -7.81 -0.09 8.90
N LYS A 45 -7.18 -0.39 7.77
CA LYS A 45 -6.46 -1.66 7.56
C LYS A 45 -5.25 -1.80 8.46
N ALA A 46 -4.42 -0.76 8.54
CA ALA A 46 -3.23 -0.75 9.39
C ALA A 46 -3.59 -0.88 10.88
N GLN A 47 -4.65 -0.21 11.34
CA GLN A 47 -5.16 -0.36 12.71
C GLN A 47 -5.70 -1.76 12.97
N ARG A 48 -6.40 -2.35 11.99
CA ARG A 48 -6.89 -3.73 12.10
C ARG A 48 -5.74 -4.72 12.26
N ILE A 49 -4.69 -4.60 11.45
CA ILE A 49 -3.47 -5.42 11.56
C ILE A 49 -2.87 -5.27 12.96
N ARG A 50 -2.66 -4.03 13.43
CA ARG A 50 -2.12 -3.80 14.77
C ARG A 50 -3.00 -4.44 15.87
N GLY A 51 -4.31 -4.33 15.74
CA GLY A 51 -5.26 -5.01 16.64
C GLY A 51 -5.11 -6.52 16.62
N LEU A 52 -4.98 -7.14 15.45
CA LEU A 52 -4.73 -8.58 15.31
C LEU A 52 -3.40 -9.02 15.94
N GLN A 53 -2.38 -8.18 15.88
CA GLN A 53 -1.04 -8.43 16.43
C GLN A 53 -0.97 -8.24 17.95
N GLN A 54 -1.84 -7.41 18.54
CA GLN A 54 -1.84 -7.09 19.97
C GLN A 54 -2.87 -7.88 20.79
N ASN A 55 -4.03 -8.21 20.20
CA ASN A 55 -5.13 -8.81 20.93
C ASN A 55 -4.98 -10.33 21.04
N ALA A 56 -5.09 -10.85 22.26
CA ALA A 56 -5.09 -12.29 22.52
C ALA A 56 -6.39 -12.98 22.04
N GLU A 57 -7.53 -12.26 22.08
CA GLU A 57 -8.84 -12.77 21.67
C GLU A 57 -9.28 -12.15 20.34
N ARG A 58 -9.75 -12.98 19.41
CA ARG A 58 -10.24 -12.56 18.09
C ARG A 58 -11.70 -13.00 17.91
N LYS A 59 -12.57 -12.06 17.55
CA LYS A 59 -14.00 -12.32 17.27
C LYS A 59 -14.28 -12.72 15.82
N VAL A 60 -13.35 -12.43 14.90
CA VAL A 60 -13.45 -12.72 13.47
C VAL A 60 -12.18 -13.46 13.06
N ASP A 61 -12.34 -14.58 12.37
CA ASP A 61 -11.24 -15.41 11.89
C ASP A 61 -10.76 -14.93 10.51
N GLU A 62 -10.18 -13.73 10.48
CA GLU A 62 -9.55 -13.17 9.29
C GLU A 62 -8.10 -12.82 9.61
N GLY A 63 -7.17 -13.33 8.82
CA GLY A 63 -5.74 -13.08 8.94
C GLY A 63 -5.33 -11.67 8.48
N GLU A 64 -4.12 -11.26 8.84
CA GLU A 64 -3.58 -9.93 8.50
C GLU A 64 -3.19 -9.79 7.02
N GLU A 65 -3.03 -10.89 6.28
CA GLU A 65 -2.63 -10.89 4.86
C GLU A 65 -3.61 -10.08 3.98
N SER A 66 -4.92 -10.27 4.17
CA SER A 66 -5.94 -9.57 3.38
C SER A 66 -5.91 -8.06 3.62
N GLU A 67 -5.47 -7.63 4.80
CA GLU A 67 -5.32 -6.23 5.15
C GLU A 67 -4.07 -5.62 4.52
N PHE A 68 -2.93 -6.31 4.51
CA PHE A 68 -1.75 -5.84 3.80
C PHE A 68 -1.99 -5.72 2.29
N ILE A 69 -2.69 -6.69 1.68
CA ILE A 69 -3.11 -6.60 0.27
C ILE A 69 -3.98 -5.36 0.04
N GLY A 70 -4.90 -5.10 0.96
CA GLY A 70 -5.74 -3.91 0.92
C GLY A 70 -4.96 -2.60 1.02
N ILE A 71 -3.93 -2.54 1.88
CA ILE A 71 -3.02 -1.39 1.98
C ILE A 71 -2.33 -1.14 0.64
N ILE A 72 -1.76 -2.17 0.01
CA ILE A 72 -1.09 -2.05 -1.30
C ILE A 72 -2.04 -1.47 -2.35
N ASN A 73 -3.25 -2.01 -2.45
CA ASN A 73 -4.20 -1.57 -3.46
C ASN A 73 -4.73 -0.15 -3.21
N TYR A 74 -5.01 0.23 -1.95
CA TYR A 74 -5.46 1.61 -1.66
C TYR A 74 -4.34 2.64 -1.78
N CYS A 75 -3.10 2.31 -1.40
CA CYS A 75 -1.94 3.17 -1.67
C CYS A 75 -1.74 3.36 -3.18
N THR A 76 -1.90 2.30 -3.97
CA THR A 76 -1.79 2.40 -5.44
C THR A 76 -2.89 3.28 -6.02
N MET A 77 -4.14 3.15 -5.55
CA MET A 77 -5.24 4.07 -5.91
C MET A 77 -4.93 5.52 -5.52
N ALA A 78 -4.34 5.75 -4.34
CA ALA A 78 -3.94 7.07 -3.88
C ALA A 78 -2.85 7.69 -4.77
N LEU A 79 -1.86 6.91 -5.18
CA LEU A 79 -0.83 7.33 -6.13
C LEU A 79 -1.43 7.68 -7.51
N ILE A 80 -2.42 6.93 -7.99
CA ILE A 80 -3.12 7.26 -9.24
C ILE A 80 -3.94 8.56 -9.09
N GLN A 81 -4.61 8.72 -7.94
CA GLN A 81 -5.37 9.92 -7.60
C GLN A 81 -4.51 11.18 -7.53
N LEU A 82 -3.27 11.09 -7.03
CA LEU A 82 -2.32 12.20 -7.00
C LEU A 82 -2.01 12.72 -8.41
N ASP A 83 -1.87 11.83 -9.39
CA ASP A 83 -1.58 12.21 -10.79
C ASP A 83 -2.81 12.69 -11.55
N LYS A 84 -3.94 11.99 -11.38
CA LYS A 84 -5.13 12.16 -12.22
C LYS A 84 -6.16 13.11 -11.62
N GLY A 85 -6.03 13.45 -10.34
CA GLY A 85 -7.08 14.10 -9.59
C GLY A 85 -8.29 13.20 -9.34
N VAL A 86 -9.23 13.72 -8.54
CA VAL A 86 -10.53 13.08 -8.23
C VAL A 86 -11.50 13.28 -9.39
N ALA A 87 -12.24 12.24 -9.73
CA ALA A 87 -13.33 12.33 -10.70
C ALA A 87 -14.67 12.56 -10.00
N GLU A 88 -15.61 13.23 -10.65
CA GLU A 88 -16.98 13.39 -10.12
C GLU A 88 -17.81 12.11 -10.23
N LYS A 89 -17.42 11.21 -11.14
CA LYS A 89 -18.06 9.91 -11.39
C LYS A 89 -17.01 8.90 -11.87
N PRO A 90 -17.29 7.59 -11.82
CA PRO A 90 -16.41 6.57 -12.38
C PRO A 90 -16.09 6.89 -13.86
N ASP A 91 -14.81 7.05 -14.17
CA ASP A 91 -14.31 7.57 -15.45
C ASP A 91 -13.24 6.70 -16.11
N MET A 92 -12.95 5.52 -15.54
CA MET A 92 -11.79 4.71 -15.92
C MET A 92 -12.18 3.29 -16.29
N SER A 93 -11.71 2.82 -17.46
CA SER A 93 -11.87 1.42 -17.85
C SER A 93 -10.91 0.51 -17.08
N VAL A 94 -11.22 -0.79 -17.02
CA VAL A 94 -10.35 -1.80 -16.40
C VAL A 94 -8.94 -1.73 -17.01
N THR A 95 -8.82 -1.72 -18.34
CA THR A 95 -7.53 -1.66 -19.04
C THR A 95 -6.69 -0.43 -18.66
N VAL A 96 -7.32 0.74 -18.58
CA VAL A 96 -6.62 1.98 -18.19
C VAL A 96 -6.20 1.93 -16.72
N ALA A 97 -7.09 1.47 -15.84
CA ALA A 97 -6.80 1.33 -14.41
C ALA A 97 -5.65 0.36 -14.16
N THR A 98 -5.65 -0.79 -14.85
CA THR A 98 -4.58 -1.79 -14.77
C THR A 98 -3.25 -1.22 -15.25
N LYS A 99 -3.23 -0.48 -16.36
CA LYS A 99 -2.01 0.16 -16.85
C LYS A 99 -1.43 1.14 -15.82
N LEU A 100 -2.29 2.00 -15.24
CA LEU A 100 -1.87 2.96 -14.22
C LEU A 100 -1.40 2.26 -12.94
N TYR A 101 -2.05 1.17 -12.55
CA TYR A 101 -1.60 0.33 -11.44
C TYR A 101 -0.18 -0.19 -11.68
N ASP A 102 0.06 -0.79 -12.85
CA ASP A 102 1.35 -1.37 -13.23
C ASP A 102 2.46 -0.29 -13.25
N GLU A 103 2.15 0.89 -13.76
CA GLU A 103 3.06 2.05 -13.76
C GLU A 103 3.46 2.47 -12.33
N LYS A 104 2.48 2.60 -11.41
CA LYS A 104 2.75 2.99 -10.02
C LYS A 104 3.51 1.92 -9.25
N ILE A 105 3.22 0.65 -9.49
CA ILE A 105 3.97 -0.45 -8.87
C ILE A 105 5.40 -0.51 -9.40
N ALA A 106 5.63 -0.30 -10.71
CA ALA A 106 6.97 -0.28 -11.28
C ALA A 106 7.86 0.79 -10.62
N LEU A 107 7.35 2.02 -10.50
CA LEU A 107 8.06 3.12 -9.81
C LEU A 107 8.35 2.79 -8.34
N THR A 108 7.38 2.18 -7.65
CA THR A 108 7.52 1.80 -6.24
C THR A 108 8.57 0.69 -6.03
N LYS A 109 8.59 -0.29 -6.94
CA LYS A 109 9.57 -1.37 -6.95
C LYS A 109 10.97 -0.85 -7.26
N GLU A 110 11.11 0.07 -8.21
CA GLU A 110 12.39 0.70 -8.50
C GLU A 110 12.95 1.44 -7.28
N LEU A 111 12.11 2.25 -6.60
CA LEU A 111 12.49 2.90 -5.35
C LEU A 111 12.97 1.89 -4.29
N MET A 112 12.25 0.78 -4.15
CA MET A 112 12.61 -0.29 -3.22
C MET A 112 13.96 -0.93 -3.57
N MET A 113 14.20 -1.21 -4.85
CA MET A 113 15.47 -1.78 -5.30
C MET A 113 16.64 -0.83 -5.06
N ASN A 114 16.44 0.47 -5.30
CA ASN A 114 17.44 1.49 -5.01
C ASN A 114 17.74 1.57 -3.50
N LYS A 115 16.70 1.59 -2.65
CA LYS A 115 16.89 1.56 -1.19
C LYS A 115 17.58 0.29 -0.71
N ASN A 116 17.25 -0.87 -1.27
CA ASN A 116 17.91 -2.12 -0.91
C ASN A 116 19.38 -2.17 -1.33
N HIS A 117 19.77 -1.45 -2.40
CA HIS A 117 21.17 -1.29 -2.75
C HIS A 117 21.92 -0.50 -1.67
N ASP A 118 21.31 0.55 -1.14
CA ASP A 118 21.95 1.46 -0.18
C ASP A 118 21.97 0.93 1.26
N TYR A 119 20.90 0.24 1.69
CA TYR A 119 20.73 -0.25 3.07
C TYR A 119 20.86 -1.78 3.20
N GLY A 120 21.11 -2.49 2.09
CA GLY A 120 20.95 -3.93 2.03
C GLY A 120 19.49 -4.38 2.16
N GLU A 121 19.27 -5.68 2.31
CA GLU A 121 17.93 -6.27 2.53
C GLU A 121 17.57 -6.29 4.04
N ALA A 122 17.84 -5.19 4.76
CA ALA A 122 17.66 -5.10 6.22
C ALA A 122 16.22 -5.43 6.68
N TRP A 123 15.23 -5.22 5.80
CA TRP A 123 13.84 -5.58 6.03
C TRP A 123 13.63 -7.09 6.28
N ARG A 124 14.54 -7.95 5.83
CA ARG A 124 14.51 -9.40 6.08
C ARG A 124 14.71 -9.76 7.55
N GLU A 125 15.35 -8.90 8.34
CA GLU A 125 15.55 -9.11 9.78
C GLU A 125 14.48 -8.40 10.62
N MET A 126 13.54 -7.70 9.97
CA MET A 126 12.49 -6.96 10.66
C MET A 126 11.31 -7.86 11.02
N ARG A 127 10.66 -7.54 12.14
CA ARG A 127 9.40 -8.18 12.55
C ARG A 127 8.25 -7.62 11.72
N VAL A 128 7.25 -8.46 11.43
CA VAL A 128 6.03 -8.03 10.75
C VAL A 128 5.31 -6.89 11.52
N SER A 129 5.29 -6.96 12.85
CA SER A 129 4.74 -5.88 13.68
C SER A 129 5.49 -4.54 13.54
N SER A 130 6.82 -4.57 13.38
CA SER A 130 7.60 -3.36 13.10
C SER A 130 7.26 -2.76 11.75
N LEU A 131 6.99 -3.59 10.74
CA LEU A 131 6.51 -3.12 9.43
C LEU A 131 5.13 -2.47 9.54
N THR A 132 4.22 -3.05 10.32
CA THR A 132 2.90 -2.44 10.64
C THR A 132 3.08 -1.05 11.26
N ASP A 133 3.96 -0.91 12.26
CA ASP A 133 4.18 0.37 12.94
C ASP A 133 4.78 1.44 12.02
N LEU A 134 5.67 1.06 11.10
CA LEU A 134 6.21 1.96 10.09
C LEU A 134 5.12 2.44 9.10
N ILE A 135 4.19 1.57 8.71
CA ILE A 135 3.04 1.96 7.89
C ILE A 135 2.19 2.97 8.67
N LEU A 136 1.87 2.70 9.94
CA LEU A 136 1.10 3.63 10.77
C LEU A 136 1.81 4.98 10.93
N GLN A 137 3.13 4.99 11.11
CA GLN A 137 3.90 6.24 11.17
C GLN A 137 3.78 7.03 9.85
N LYS A 138 3.92 6.38 8.70
CA LYS A 138 3.80 7.02 7.38
C LYS A 138 2.38 7.54 7.14
N LEU A 139 1.35 6.83 7.58
CA LEU A 139 -0.04 7.31 7.54
C LEU A 139 -0.25 8.58 8.35
N LEU A 140 0.25 8.62 9.59
CA LEU A 140 0.14 9.81 10.43
C LEU A 140 0.85 11.02 9.81
N ARG A 141 1.96 10.80 9.10
CA ARG A 141 2.63 11.86 8.32
C ARG A 141 1.76 12.34 7.17
N VAL A 142 1.22 11.43 6.35
CA VAL A 142 0.34 11.79 5.23
C VAL A 142 -0.85 12.62 5.71
N LYS A 143 -1.53 12.16 6.77
CA LYS A 143 -2.65 12.92 7.37
C LYS A 143 -2.25 14.32 7.78
N GLN A 144 -1.10 14.47 8.44
CA GLN A 144 -0.61 15.79 8.83
C GLN A 144 -0.31 16.69 7.62
N ILE A 145 0.18 16.13 6.52
CA ILE A 145 0.43 16.89 5.28
C ILE A 145 -0.90 17.30 4.65
N GLU A 146 -1.88 16.40 4.59
CA GLU A 146 -3.23 16.66 4.08
C GLU A 146 -3.93 17.76 4.90
N ASP A 147 -3.87 17.68 6.23
CA ASP A 147 -4.44 18.66 7.17
C ASP A 147 -3.78 20.04 7.02
N ASN A 148 -2.50 20.08 6.68
CA ASN A 148 -1.76 21.30 6.38
C ASN A 148 -1.96 21.79 4.94
N ALA A 149 -2.89 21.20 4.18
CA ALA A 149 -3.13 21.50 2.77
C ALA A 149 -1.83 21.45 1.91
N GLY A 150 -0.96 20.48 2.21
CA GLY A 150 0.33 20.31 1.54
C GLY A 150 1.44 21.28 1.98
N LYS A 151 1.20 22.16 2.95
CA LYS A 151 2.20 23.11 3.45
C LYS A 151 3.10 22.43 4.48
N THR A 152 4.33 22.15 4.10
CA THR A 152 5.34 21.56 4.99
C THR A 152 6.64 22.33 4.93
N LEU A 153 7.31 22.54 6.07
CA LEU A 153 8.62 23.20 6.13
C LEU A 153 9.73 22.32 5.53
N VAL A 154 9.66 21.02 5.80
CA VAL A 154 10.55 19.97 5.29
C VAL A 154 9.70 18.72 5.19
N SER A 155 9.34 18.28 3.99
CA SER A 155 8.63 17.00 3.82
C SER A 155 9.10 16.27 2.59
N GLU A 156 9.26 14.96 2.75
CA GLU A 156 9.18 14.01 1.64
C GLU A 156 7.78 14.15 1.01
N GLY A 157 7.66 14.02 -0.32
CA GLY A 157 6.37 14.09 -1.00
C GLY A 157 5.36 13.09 -0.44
N ILE A 158 4.06 13.39 -0.58
CA ILE A 158 2.98 12.49 -0.14
C ILE A 158 3.10 11.13 -0.86
N ASP A 159 3.48 11.15 -2.13
CA ASP A 159 3.75 9.98 -2.97
C ASP A 159 4.80 9.03 -2.36
N ALA A 160 5.94 9.56 -1.91
CA ALA A 160 6.99 8.76 -1.27
C ALA A 160 6.49 8.01 -0.03
N ASN A 161 5.56 8.61 0.73
CA ASN A 161 4.96 7.94 1.88
C ASN A 161 4.05 6.78 1.47
N TYR A 162 3.24 6.92 0.41
CA TYR A 162 2.45 5.81 -0.12
C TYR A 162 3.31 4.69 -0.67
N GLN A 163 4.39 5.03 -1.38
CA GLN A 163 5.35 4.04 -1.90
C GLN A 163 6.03 3.25 -0.78
N ASP A 164 6.43 3.92 0.30
CA ASP A 164 6.99 3.25 1.48
C ASP A 164 5.97 2.30 2.12
N MET A 165 4.70 2.71 2.26
CA MET A 165 3.64 1.85 2.79
C MET A 165 3.38 0.62 1.92
N ILE A 166 3.45 0.74 0.59
CA ILE A 166 3.38 -0.40 -0.32
C ILE A 166 4.55 -1.35 -0.04
N ASN A 167 5.78 -0.84 0.00
CA ASN A 167 6.97 -1.67 0.20
C ASN A 167 6.97 -2.40 1.54
N TYR A 168 6.62 -1.72 2.64
CA TYR A 168 6.48 -2.38 3.94
C TYR A 168 5.38 -3.43 3.95
N SER A 169 4.26 -3.20 3.26
CA SER A 169 3.20 -4.20 3.14
C SER A 169 3.64 -5.42 2.33
N VAL A 170 4.40 -5.22 1.26
CA VAL A 170 4.97 -6.33 0.48
C VAL A 170 5.96 -7.12 1.33
N PHE A 171 6.85 -6.47 2.07
CA PHE A 171 7.78 -7.14 2.97
C PHE A 171 7.06 -7.97 4.04
N ALA A 172 5.99 -7.43 4.62
CA ALA A 172 5.16 -8.16 5.59
C ALA A 172 4.54 -9.42 4.97
N LEU A 173 3.99 -9.33 3.76
CA LEU A 173 3.44 -10.47 3.04
C LEU A 173 4.50 -11.52 2.68
N ILE A 174 5.72 -11.10 2.34
CA ILE A 174 6.83 -12.03 2.11
C ILE A 174 7.17 -12.80 3.39
N HIS A 175 7.32 -12.09 4.52
CA HIS A 175 7.56 -12.70 5.84
C HIS A 175 6.48 -13.71 6.22
N LEU A 176 5.20 -13.35 6.03
CA LEU A 176 4.08 -14.25 6.34
C LEU A 176 4.08 -15.49 5.46
N SER A 177 4.45 -15.37 4.19
CA SER A 177 4.53 -16.51 3.27
C SER A 177 5.66 -17.49 3.55
N GLN A 178 6.70 -17.06 4.29
CA GLN A 178 7.86 -17.89 4.65
C GLN A 178 7.69 -18.59 6.01
N ASN A 179 6.73 -18.13 6.82
CA ASN A 179 6.44 -18.70 8.15
C ASN A 179 5.35 -19.79 8.11
N ILE A 180 5.01 -20.28 6.92
CA ILE A 180 4.11 -21.41 6.66
C ILE A 180 4.95 -22.60 6.20
#